data_AF-A0ABD6BU50-F1
#
_entry.id   AF-A0ABD6BU50-F1
#
_cell.length_a   1.000
_cell.length_b   1.000
_cell.length_c   1.000
_cell.angle_alpha   90.00
_cell.angle_beta   90.00
_cell.angle_gamma   90.00
#
_symmetry.space_group_name_H-M   'P 1'
#
loop_
_entity.id
_entity.type
_entity.pdbx_description
1 polymer ?
#
loop_
_entity_poly.entity_id
_entity_poly.type
_entity_poly.pdbx_seq_one_letter_code
_entity_poly.pdbx_strand_id
1 'polypeptide(L)' 'MLPSSAPARADFHLLFIPLALVAGLLFGIASPLSIGVGGAAGSLLAGTAVLDGIALHPPTEN' A
#
# COMPACT_ATOMS: atom_id res chain seq x y z
N MET A 1 14.48 -24.40 8.77
CA MET A 1 13.10 -23.92 8.57
C MET A 1 12.98 -22.59 9.28
N LEU A 2 12.49 -21.54 8.62
CA LEU A 2 12.21 -20.27 9.30
C LEU A 2 11.11 -20.50 10.35
N PRO A 3 11.12 -19.75 11.47
CA PRO A 3 10.05 -19.82 12.47
C PRO A 3 8.70 -19.60 11.80
N SER A 4 7.66 -20.36 12.18
CA SER A 4 6.30 -20.17 11.63
C SER A 4 5.71 -18.80 11.97
N SER A 5 6.29 -18.09 12.93
CA SER A 5 5.99 -16.71 13.30
C SER A 5 6.78 -15.67 12.51
N ALA A 6 7.72 -16.08 11.65
CA ALA A 6 8.44 -15.14 10.81
C ALA A 6 7.49 -14.61 9.71
N PRO A 7 7.50 -13.29 9.44
CA PRO A 7 6.66 -12.73 8.39
C PRO A 7 6.93 -13.40 7.06
N ALA A 8 5.87 -13.81 6.38
CA ALA A 8 5.95 -14.32 5.04
C ALA A 8 6.32 -13.18 4.08
N ARG A 9 6.85 -13.53 2.91
CA ARG A 9 7.20 -12.54 1.87
C ARG A 9 6.01 -11.63 1.51
N ALA A 10 4.80 -12.19 1.52
CA ALA A 10 3.56 -11.46 1.26
C ALA A 10 3.27 -10.39 2.32
N ASP A 11 3.65 -10.61 3.58
CA ASP A 11 3.44 -9.64 4.67
C ASP A 11 4.25 -8.36 4.44
N PHE A 12 5.44 -8.48 3.84
CA PHE A 12 6.25 -7.31 3.46
C PHE A 12 5.65 -6.53 2.30
N HIS A 13 4.90 -7.17 1.40
CA HIS A 13 4.22 -6.46 0.31
C HIS A 13 3.04 -5.63 0.84
N LEU A 14 2.35 -6.12 1.89
CA LEU A 14 1.28 -5.38 2.55
C LEU A 14 1.76 -4.08 3.21
N LEU A 15 3.03 -4.00 3.62
CA LEU A 15 3.62 -2.76 4.16
C LEU A 15 3.69 -1.62 3.15
N PHE A 16 3.60 -1.91 1.85
CA PHE A 16 3.59 -0.87 0.82
C PHE A 16 2.35 0.04 0.93
N ILE A 17 1.20 -0.50 1.32
CA ILE A 17 -0.07 0.23 1.45
C ILE A 17 0.07 1.38 2.47
N PRO A 18 0.39 1.13 3.76
CA PRO A 18 0.53 2.20 4.74
C PRO A 18 1.68 3.14 4.37
N LEU A 19 2.77 2.63 3.77
CA LEU A 19 3.90 3.48 3.35
C LEU A 19 3.48 4.48 2.26
N ALA A 20 2.73 4.03 1.25
CA ALA A 20 2.22 4.88 0.18
C ALA A 20 1.26 5.96 0.70
N LEU A 21 0.38 5.60 1.65
CA LEU A 21 -0.55 6.55 2.28
C LEU A 21 0.18 7.60 3.11
N VAL A 22 1.14 7.18 3.95
CA VAL A 22 1.94 8.11 4.77
C VAL A 22 2.78 9.00 3.87
N ALA A 23 3.39 8.45 2.81
CA ALA A 23 4.16 9.24 1.85
C ALA A 23 3.28 10.27 1.13
N GLY A 24 2.07 9.91 0.68
CA GLY A 24 1.13 10.84 0.07
C GLY A 24 0.68 11.95 1.01
N LEU A 25 0.42 11.61 2.28
CA LEU A 25 0.09 12.60 3.31
C LEU A 25 1.25 13.57 3.55
N LEU A 26 2.46 13.04 3.78
CA LEU A 26 3.65 13.87 4.01
C LEU A 26 3.99 14.73 2.80
N PHE A 27 3.83 14.20 1.59
CA PHE A 27 3.96 14.97 0.35
C PHE A 27 2.92 16.09 0.30
N GLY A 28 1.65 15.81 0.60
CA GLY A 28 0.59 16.82 0.65
C GLY A 28 0.89 17.93 1.66
N ILE A 29 1.46 17.60 2.82
CA ILE A 29 1.86 18.58 3.84
C ILE A 29 3.08 19.42 3.39
N ALA A 30 4.07 18.79 2.75
CA ALA A 30 5.32 19.45 2.37
C ALA A 30 5.22 20.18 1.02
N SER A 31 4.23 19.87 0.19
CA SER A 31 4.04 20.46 -1.12
C SER A 31 3.19 21.73 -1.06
N PRO A 32 3.29 22.62 -2.06
CA PRO A 32 2.37 23.74 -2.22
C PRO A 32 0.98 23.29 -2.73
N LEU A 33 0.80 22.01 -3.06
CA LEU A 33 -0.50 21.43 -3.42
C LEU A 33 -1.33 21.19 -2.17
N SER A 34 -2.65 21.08 -2.31
CA SER A 34 -3.50 20.79 -1.17
C SER A 34 -3.23 19.39 -0.62
N ILE A 35 -3.46 19.21 0.69
CA ILE A 35 -3.41 17.90 1.36
C ILE A 35 -4.29 16.87 0.63
N GLY A 36 -5.41 17.31 0.06
CA GLY A 36 -6.29 16.45 -0.74
C GLY A 36 -5.59 15.84 -1.97
N VAL A 37 -4.73 16.61 -2.66
CA VAL A 37 -3.95 16.11 -3.80
C VAL A 37 -2.92 15.08 -3.34
N GLY A 38 -2.22 15.35 -2.23
CA GLY A 38 -1.26 14.40 -1.65
C GLY A 38 -1.93 13.10 -1.20
N GLY A 39 -3.06 13.19 -0.51
CA GLY A 39 -3.85 12.02 -0.10
C GLY A 39 -4.38 11.22 -1.28
N ALA A 40 -4.86 11.88 -2.35
CA ALA A 40 -5.30 11.21 -3.57
C ALA A 40 -4.15 10.47 -4.26
N ALA A 41 -2.99 11.10 -4.40
CA ALA A 41 -1.79 10.47 -4.97
C ALA A 41 -1.34 9.26 -4.14
N GLY A 42 -1.26 9.39 -2.81
CA GLY A 42 -0.92 8.29 -1.91
C GLY A 42 -1.91 7.13 -1.99
N SER A 43 -3.21 7.44 -2.12
CA SER A 43 -4.27 6.43 -2.26
C SER A 43 -4.18 5.69 -3.60
N LEU A 44 -3.86 6.40 -4.68
CA LEU A 44 -3.59 5.82 -6.00
C LEU A 44 -2.41 4.86 -5.95
N LEU A 45 -1.30 5.25 -5.32
CA LEU A 45 -0.15 4.37 -5.11
C LEU A 45 -0.52 3.16 -4.23
N ALA A 46 -1.21 3.36 -3.11
CA ALA A 46 -1.63 2.25 -2.26
C ALA A 46 -2.51 1.24 -3.02
N GLY A 47 -3.36 1.73 -3.93
CA GLY A 47 -4.21 0.91 -4.79
C GLY A 47 -3.42 -0.07 -5.68
N THR A 48 -2.20 0.28 -6.12
CA THR A 48 -1.42 -0.64 -6.97
C THR A 48 -0.98 -1.89 -6.21
N ALA A 49 -0.70 -1.78 -4.91
CA ALA A 49 -0.38 -2.94 -4.08
C ALA A 49 -1.59 -3.84 -3.81
N VAL A 50 -2.78 -3.26 -3.73
CA VAL A 50 -4.02 -4.05 -3.64
C VAL A 50 -4.26 -4.81 -4.94
N LEU A 51 -4.11 -4.15 -6.09
CA LEU A 51 -4.26 -4.80 -7.41
C LEU A 51 -3.22 -5.90 -7.63
N ASP A 52 -1.97 -5.67 -7.24
CA ASP A 52 -0.91 -6.71 -7.29
C ASP A 52 -1.27 -7.90 -6.40
N GLY A 53 -1.77 -7.65 -5.19
CA GLY A 53 -2.27 -8.69 -4.29
C GLY A 53 -3.40 -9.52 -4.88
N ILE A 54 -4.38 -8.87 -5.52
CA ILE A 54 -5.50 -9.51 -6.22
C ILE A 54 -4.99 -10.32 -7.43
N ALA A 55 -4.03 -9.80 -8.19
CA ALA A 55 -3.49 -10.52 -9.36
C ALA A 55 -2.74 -11.80 -8.95
N LEU A 56 -2.02 -11.77 -7.82
CA LEU A 56 -1.31 -12.93 -7.28
C LEU A 56 -2.24 -13.93 -6.57
N HIS A 57 -3.30 -13.42 -5.93
CA HIS A 57 -4.27 -14.22 -5.19
C HIS A 57 -5.70 -13.77 -5.54
N PRO A 58 -6.23 -14.19 -6.71
CA PRO A 58 -7.55 -13.79 -7.13
C PRO A 58 -8.60 -14.28 -6.13
N PRO A 59 -9.64 -13.48 -5.83
CA PRO A 59 -10.73 -13.93 -4.98
C PRO A 59 -11.36 -15.17 -5.60
N THR A 60 -11.42 -16.26 -4.84
CA THR A 60 -12.18 -17.44 -5.25
C THR A 60 -13.66 -17.14 -5.08
N GLU A 61 -14.47 -17.46 -6.09
CA GLU A 61 -15.92 -17.28 -6.05
C GLU A 61 -16.52 -18.03 -4.83
N ASN A 62 -17.33 -17.32 -4.05
CA ASN A 62 -18.13 -17.88 -2.95
C ASN A 62 -19.50 -18.32 -3.46
#